data_AF-A0A0F3IY33-F1
#
_entry.id   AF-A0A0F3IY33-F1
#
_cell.length_a   1.000
_cell.length_b   1.000
_cell.length_c   1.000
_cell.angle_alpha   90.00
_cell.angle_beta   90.00
_cell.angle_gamma   90.00
#
_symmetry.space_group_name_H-M   'P 1'
#
loop_
_entity.id
_entity.type
_entity.pdbx_description
1 polymer ?
#
loop_
_entity_poly.entity_id
_entity_poly.type
_entity_poly.pdbx_seq_one_letter_code
_entity_poly.pdbx_strand_id
1 'polypeptide(L)' 'MERGHRQSQFRAGADPVHVYLSIAALGYYYLSNHHTTSIIFSREFVKSEELKRWGEHIADMIVSYLRV' A
#
# COMPACT_ATOMS: atom_id res chain seq x y z
N MET A 1 -14.92 4.12 -7.10
CA MET A 1 -14.94 2.66 -7.29
C MET A 1 -16.10 2.18 -8.17
N GLU A 2 -17.25 2.86 -8.18
CA GLU A 2 -18.41 2.46 -9.02
C GLU A 2 -18.16 2.37 -10.52
N ARG A 3 -17.33 3.25 -11.13
CA ARG A 3 -17.02 3.14 -12.56
C ARG A 3 -16.26 1.86 -12.93
N GLY A 4 -15.27 1.45 -12.14
CA GLY A 4 -14.50 0.24 -12.41
C GLY A 4 -15.22 -1.04 -11.99
N HIS A 5 -16.12 -0.95 -11.00
CA HIS A 5 -17.07 -2.03 -10.71
C HIS A 5 -18.02 -2.28 -11.89
N ARG A 6 -18.53 -1.20 -12.51
CA ARG A 6 -19.38 -1.28 -13.72
C ARG A 6 -18.62 -1.78 -14.97
N GLN A 7 -17.30 -1.78 -14.95
CA GLN A 7 -16.43 -2.31 -16.01
C GLN A 7 -15.82 -3.69 -15.67
N SER A 8 -16.23 -4.33 -14.58
CA SER A 8 -15.66 -5.58 -14.05
C SER A 8 -14.14 -5.55 -13.82
N GLN A 9 -13.53 -4.37 -13.69
CA GLN A 9 -12.09 -4.21 -13.49
C GLN A 9 -11.68 -4.26 -12.02
N PHE A 10 -12.66 -4.17 -11.11
CA PHE A 10 -12.43 -4.23 -9.66
C PHE A 10 -13.30 -5.29 -8.99
N ARG A 11 -12.70 -6.02 -8.07
CA ARG A 11 -13.32 -7.05 -7.24
C ARG A 11 -14.65 -6.58 -6.67
N ALA A 12 -15.71 -7.34 -6.94
CA ALA A 12 -17.03 -7.10 -6.37
C ALA A 12 -16.95 -7.18 -4.83
N GLY A 13 -17.35 -6.10 -4.14
CA GLY A 13 -17.34 -6.03 -2.68
C GLY A 13 -16.10 -5.37 -2.05
N ALA A 14 -15.16 -4.83 -2.84
CA ALA A 14 -14.09 -4.00 -2.28
C ALA A 14 -14.66 -2.66 -1.76
N ASP A 15 -14.65 -2.47 -0.44
CA ASP A 15 -15.05 -1.22 0.20
C ASP A 15 -13.96 -0.14 -0.01
N PRO A 16 -14.28 1.01 -0.63
CA PRO A 16 -13.33 2.10 -0.84
C PRO A 16 -12.71 2.64 0.46
N VAL A 17 -13.45 2.61 1.57
CA VAL A 17 -12.95 3.03 2.87
C VAL A 17 -11.86 2.08 3.35
N HIS A 18 -12.06 0.77 3.24
CA HIS A 18 -11.05 -0.21 3.62
C HIS A 18 -9.78 -0.11 2.78
N VAL A 19 -9.91 0.17 1.48
CA VAL A 19 -8.75 0.37 0.59
C VAL A 19 -7.96 1.61 0.98
N TYR A 20 -8.65 2.73 1.24
CA TYR A 20 -7.99 3.94 1.72
C TYR A 20 -7.29 3.73 3.06
N LEU A 21 -7.97 3.11 4.03
CA LEU A 21 -7.40 2.80 5.33
C LEU A 21 -6.18 1.88 5.21
N SER A 22 -6.20 0.92 4.28
CA SER A 22 -5.06 0.04 4.02
C SER A 22 -3.87 0.81 3.46
N ILE A 23 -4.08 1.70 2.50
CA ILE A 23 -3.00 2.57 1.96
C ILE A 23 -2.40 3.43 3.08
N ALA A 24 -3.26 4.09 3.88
CA ALA A 24 -2.83 4.93 4.98
C ALA A 24 -2.06 4.14 6.04
N ALA A 25 -2.56 2.95 6.43
CA ALA A 25 -1.92 2.09 7.43
C ALA A 25 -0.54 1.61 6.96
N LEU A 26 -0.41 1.15 5.72
CA LEU A 26 0.86 0.68 5.16
C LEU A 26 1.90 1.82 5.06
N GLY A 27 1.47 3.00 4.62
CA GLY A 27 2.34 4.18 4.58
C GLY A 27 2.77 4.65 5.97
N TYR A 28 1.80 4.76 6.89
CA TYR A 28 2.06 5.19 8.27
C TYR A 28 2.98 4.22 9.01
N TYR A 29 2.71 2.91 8.94
CA TYR A 29 3.53 1.92 9.63
C TYR A 29 5.00 2.01 9.20
N TYR A 30 5.26 2.07 7.89
CA TYR A 30 6.60 2.12 7.34
C TYR A 30 7.38 3.36 7.80
N LEU A 31 6.73 4.52 7.81
CA LEU A 31 7.35 5.79 8.21
C LEU A 31 7.48 5.93 9.74
N SER A 32 6.40 5.68 10.48
CA SER A 32 6.37 5.88 11.94
C SER A 32 7.23 4.88 12.69
N ASN A 33 7.48 3.70 12.12
CA ASN A 33 8.30 2.65 12.74
C ASN A 33 9.66 2.50 12.06
N HIS A 34 10.07 3.44 11.20
CA HIS A 34 11.29 3.27 10.41
C HIS A 34 12.54 3.09 11.28
N HIS A 35 12.67 3.76 12.44
CA HIS A 35 13.81 3.56 13.34
C HIS A 35 13.88 2.12 13.87
N THR A 36 12.79 1.63 14.45
CA THR A 36 12.70 0.28 15.02
C THR A 36 12.91 -0.79 13.95
N THR A 37 12.21 -0.67 12.82
CA THR A 37 12.32 -1.63 11.71
C THR A 37 13.70 -1.57 11.06
N SER A 38 14.33 -0.39 10.99
CA SER A 38 15.70 -0.27 10.45
C SER A 38 16.71 -1.05 11.29
N ILE A 39 16.53 -1.07 12.62
CA ILE A 39 17.37 -1.87 13.53
C ILE A 39 17.10 -3.37 13.30
N ILE A 40 15.82 -3.78 13.31
CA ILE A 40 15.43 -5.20 13.16
C ILE A 40 15.95 -5.79 11.85
N PHE A 41 15.85 -5.05 10.75
CA PHE A 41 16.22 -5.54 9.41
C PHE A 41 17.60 -5.07 8.94
N SER A 42 18.35 -4.34 9.79
CA SER A 42 19.65 -3.76 9.43
C SER A 42 19.63 -3.00 8.08
N ARG A 43 18.56 -2.22 7.86
CA ARG A 43 18.29 -1.53 6.58
C ARG A 43 17.71 -0.15 6.82
N GLU A 44 18.19 0.85 6.10
CA GLU A 44 17.67 2.22 6.22
C GLU A 44 16.48 2.46 5.29
N PHE A 45 15.27 2.58 5.85
CA PHE A 45 14.02 2.60 5.09
C PHE A 45 13.59 3.96 4.55
N VAL A 46 14.17 5.07 5.03
CA VAL A 46 13.79 6.44 4.65
C VAL A 46 14.67 7.06 3.56
N LYS A 47 15.56 6.27 2.93
CA LYS A 47 16.24 6.69 1.71
C LYS A 47 15.22 6.92 0.60
N SER A 48 15.45 7.93 -0.23
CA SER A 48 14.54 8.29 -1.33
C SER A 48 14.26 7.12 -2.29
N GLU A 49 15.24 6.28 -2.58
CA GLU A 49 15.04 5.06 -3.38
C GLU A 49 14.14 4.04 -2.67
N GLU A 50 14.33 3.86 -1.35
CA GLU A 50 13.54 2.91 -0.55
C GLU A 50 12.10 3.37 -0.40
N LEU A 51 11.87 4.66 -0.22
CA LEU A 51 10.53 5.26 -0.21
C LEU A 51 9.81 5.06 -1.56
N LYS A 52 10.54 5.22 -2.67
CA LYS A 52 10.00 4.96 -4.02
C LYS A 52 9.60 3.50 -4.18
N ARG A 53 10.50 2.57 -3.82
CA ARG A 53 10.25 1.12 -3.88
C ARG A 53 9.08 0.71 -3.00
N TRP A 54 8.96 1.30 -1.81
CA TRP A 54 7.84 1.05 -0.91
C TRP A 54 6.51 1.57 -1.47
N GLY A 55 6.51 2.76 -2.06
CA GLY A 55 5.33 3.30 -2.74
C GLY A 55 4.87 2.42 -3.91
N GLU A 56 5.81 1.96 -4.74
CA GLU A 56 5.54 1.01 -5.83
C GLU A 56 4.98 -0.31 -5.29
N HIS A 57 5.54 -0.83 -4.19
CA HIS A 57 5.07 -2.05 -3.55
C HIS A 57 3.64 -1.92 -3.00
N ILE A 58 3.31 -0.85 -2.28
CA ILE A 58 1.94 -0.62 -1.79
C ILE A 58 0.97 -0.51 -2.97
N ALA A 59 1.33 0.26 -4.01
CA ALA A 59 0.48 0.43 -5.17
C ALA A 59 0.19 -0.92 -5.85
N ASP A 60 1.22 -1.74 -6.05
CA ASP A 60 1.08 -3.06 -6.65
C ASP A 60 0.23 -4.01 -5.81
N MET A 61 0.43 -4.03 -4.48
CA MET A 61 -0.41 -4.83 -3.57
C MET A 61 -1.89 -4.43 -3.64
N ILE A 62 -2.19 -3.13 -3.59
CA ILE A 62 -3.56 -2.62 -3.61
C ILE A 62 -4.23 -2.90 -4.96
N VAL A 63 -3.52 -2.64 -6.05
CA VAL A 63 -4.03 -2.93 -7.40
C VAL A 63 -4.25 -4.43 -7.59
N SER A 64 -3.33 -5.27 -7.13
CA SER A 64 -3.46 -6.73 -7.21
C SER A 64 -4.62 -7.26 -6.38
N TYR A 65 -4.86 -6.71 -5.18
CA TYR A 65 -6.04 -7.05 -4.37
C TYR A 65 -7.36 -6.68 -5.06
N LEU A 66 -7.35 -5.56 -5.80
CA LEU A 66 -8.53 -5.05 -6.48
C LEU A 66 -8.78 -5.74 -7.83
N ARG A 67 -7.78 -6.32 -8.48
CA ARG A 67 -7.94 -7.06 -9.74
C ARG A 67 -8.67 -8.39 -9.49
N VAL A 68 -9.38 -8.88 -10.52
CA VAL A 68 -10.08 -10.18 -10.58
C VAL A 68 -9.29 -11.13 -11.46
#